data_AF-A0A3R9XMR2-F1
#
_entry.id   AF-A0A3R9XMR2-F1
#
_cell.length_a   1.000
_cell.length_b   1.000
_cell.length_c   1.000
_cell.angle_alpha   90.00
_cell.angle_beta   90.00
_cell.angle_gamma   90.00
#
_symmetry.space_group_name_H-M   'P 1'
#
loop_
_entity.id
_entity.type
_entity.pdbx_description
1 polymer ?
#
loop_
_entity_poly.entity_id
_entity_poly.type
_entity_poly.pdbx_seq_one_letter_code
_entity_poly.pdbx_strand_id
1 'polypeptide(L)'
;MSAKGLDEVRHEAVHAGEHGARAHCLPEPWMCEVFHVDGSLRDVRVLGVTRAEWLAVLERLCAVADEIEVEHAYTELDPVRPAPADLLRIWADEPEGRGTTFAFRARFGAVWFFALPYDEEEIEFSVWPEHVEDGAGVSAVLRFLVEVATASRRPALLTAEVVCYDPSLPTLVSHDPDTGVTAHI
;
A
#
# COMPACT_ATOMS: atom_id res chain seq x y z
N MET A 1 44.88 -6.14 -32.97
CA MET A 1 44.81 -6.92 -31.71
C MET A 1 44.17 -6.03 -30.66
N SER A 2 43.00 -6.47 -30.19
CA SER A 2 42.09 -6.01 -29.13
C SER A 2 42.43 -4.75 -28.31
N ALA A 3 41.55 -3.74 -28.40
CA ALA A 3 41.20 -2.84 -27.29
C ALA A 3 39.75 -3.17 -26.92
N LYS A 4 39.52 -3.82 -25.78
CA LYS A 4 38.17 -4.05 -25.24
C LYS A 4 37.70 -2.78 -24.57
N GLY A 5 36.59 -2.24 -25.08
CA GLY A 5 35.86 -1.12 -24.51
C GLY A 5 35.25 -1.48 -23.16
N LEU A 6 35.43 -0.58 -22.21
CA LEU A 6 34.57 -0.42 -21.05
C LEU A 6 33.38 0.41 -21.51
N ASP A 7 32.22 -0.22 -21.61
CA ASP A 7 30.94 0.45 -21.83
C ASP A 7 30.51 1.05 -20.49
N GLU A 8 30.87 2.31 -20.26
CA GLU A 8 30.28 3.13 -19.20
C GLU A 8 28.86 3.51 -19.63
N VAL A 9 27.86 2.77 -19.15
CA VAL A 9 26.46 3.20 -19.25
C VAL A 9 26.28 4.39 -18.30
N ARG A 10 26.36 5.59 -18.86
CA ARG A 10 26.00 6.83 -18.17
C ARG A 10 24.49 6.84 -17.97
N HIS A 11 24.05 6.69 -16.71
CA HIS A 11 22.69 7.06 -16.31
C HIS A 11 22.55 8.57 -16.52
N GLU A 12 21.77 8.97 -17.53
CA GLU A 12 21.36 10.35 -17.72
C GLU A 12 20.47 10.75 -16.53
N ALA A 13 20.94 11.73 -15.76
CA ALA A 13 20.14 12.43 -14.78
C ALA A 13 19.00 13.14 -15.51
N VAL A 14 17.77 12.68 -15.31
CA VAL A 14 16.57 13.37 -15.79
C VAL A 14 16.46 14.68 -15.01
N HIS A 15 16.71 15.78 -15.70
CA HIS A 15 16.65 17.13 -15.17
C HIS A 15 15.22 17.47 -14.68
N ALA A 16 15.13 17.92 -13.43
CA ALA A 16 13.95 18.59 -12.89
C ALA A 16 13.70 19.88 -13.69
N GLY A 17 12.64 19.88 -14.50
CA GLY A 17 12.09 21.06 -15.13
C GLY A 17 11.11 21.75 -14.18
N GLU A 18 11.39 23.02 -13.88
CA GLU A 18 10.51 23.94 -13.17
C GLU A 18 9.15 24.07 -13.89
N HIS A 19 8.09 24.21 -13.07
CA HIS A 19 6.65 24.33 -13.41
C HIS A 19 5.81 23.04 -13.49
N GLY A 20 5.27 22.65 -12.33
CA GLY A 20 3.81 22.54 -12.15
C GLY A 20 3.02 21.71 -13.15
N ALA A 21 3.48 20.50 -13.47
CA ALA A 21 2.63 19.46 -14.01
C ALA A 21 2.67 18.28 -13.03
N ARG A 22 1.53 17.99 -12.40
CA ARG A 22 1.29 16.71 -11.73
C ARG A 22 1.41 15.63 -12.80
N ALA A 23 2.61 15.12 -13.01
CA ALA A 23 2.83 13.97 -13.85
C ALA A 23 2.17 12.80 -13.13
N HIS A 24 0.95 12.46 -13.55
CA HIS A 24 0.43 11.13 -13.31
C HIS A 24 1.35 10.19 -14.08
N CYS A 25 2.37 9.64 -13.40
CA CYS A 25 3.22 8.60 -13.97
C CYS A 25 2.29 7.45 -14.34
N LEU A 26 2.10 7.25 -15.64
CA LEU A 26 1.40 6.08 -16.13
C LEU A 26 2.23 4.85 -15.72
N PRO A 27 1.59 3.73 -15.38
CA PRO A 27 2.29 2.50 -15.08
C PRO A 27 3.21 2.12 -16.23
N GLU A 28 4.48 1.88 -15.93
CA GLU A 28 5.41 1.35 -16.90
C GLU A 28 5.35 -0.18 -16.89
N PRO A 29 5.52 -0.88 -18.02
CA PRO A 29 5.38 -2.34 -18.09
C PRO A 29 6.26 -3.13 -17.11
N TRP A 30 7.42 -2.60 -16.74
CA TRP A 30 8.33 -3.23 -15.76
C TRP A 30 7.76 -3.21 -14.34
N MET A 31 6.82 -2.30 -14.02
CA MET A 31 6.23 -2.22 -12.68
C MET A 31 5.40 -3.48 -12.37
N CYS A 32 4.89 -4.18 -13.38
CA CYS A 32 4.28 -5.51 -13.18
C CYS A 32 5.33 -6.51 -12.68
N GLU A 33 6.56 -6.49 -13.22
CA GLU A 33 7.61 -7.44 -12.84
C GLU A 33 7.97 -7.34 -11.36
N VAL A 34 7.88 -6.14 -10.76
CA VAL A 34 8.13 -5.88 -9.34
C VAL A 34 7.25 -6.75 -8.43
N PHE A 35 6.03 -7.08 -8.82
CA PHE A 35 5.13 -7.95 -8.05
C PHE A 35 5.48 -9.44 -8.21
N HIS A 36 6.10 -9.84 -9.33
CA HIS A 36 6.31 -11.26 -9.67
C HIS A 36 7.74 -11.77 -9.42
N VAL A 37 8.68 -10.91 -8.98
CA VAL A 37 10.12 -11.24 -8.84
C VAL A 37 10.39 -12.53 -8.03
N ASP A 38 9.65 -12.74 -6.95
CA ASP A 38 9.82 -13.85 -6.01
C ASP A 38 8.52 -14.63 -5.75
N GLY A 39 7.39 -14.17 -6.32
CA GLY A 39 6.07 -14.74 -6.09
C GLY A 39 5.49 -14.47 -4.69
N SER A 40 6.17 -13.68 -3.86
CA SER A 40 5.68 -13.26 -2.54
C SER A 40 4.71 -12.09 -2.66
N LEU A 41 3.95 -11.82 -1.59
CA LEU A 41 3.08 -10.65 -1.55
C LEU A 41 3.90 -9.35 -1.65
N ARG A 42 3.21 -8.25 -1.89
CA ARG A 42 3.74 -6.91 -1.63
C ARG A 42 2.88 -6.24 -0.58
N ASP A 43 3.51 -5.46 0.27
CA ASP A 43 2.81 -4.75 1.33
C ASP A 43 2.79 -3.26 1.05
N VAL A 44 1.62 -2.66 1.20
CA VAL A 44 1.43 -1.22 1.33
C VAL A 44 1.44 -0.90 2.82
N ARG A 45 2.47 -0.15 3.24
CA ARG A 45 2.73 0.18 4.64
C ARG A 45 2.65 1.68 4.91
N VAL A 46 2.11 2.05 6.06
CA VAL A 46 2.22 3.40 6.63
C VAL A 46 2.67 3.27 8.09
N LEU A 47 3.75 3.95 8.43
CA LEU A 47 4.44 3.78 9.71
C LEU A 47 4.19 4.93 10.69
N GLY A 48 4.30 4.62 11.98
CA GLY A 48 4.16 5.55 13.09
C GLY A 48 2.77 6.17 13.16
N VAL A 49 1.75 5.44 12.71
CA VAL A 49 0.37 5.91 12.63
C VAL A 49 -0.27 5.95 14.01
N THR A 50 -1.37 6.68 14.08
CA THR A 50 -2.27 6.72 15.23
C THR A 50 -3.57 6.02 14.88
N ARG A 51 -4.33 5.63 15.90
CA ARG A 51 -5.68 5.06 15.72
C ARG A 51 -6.62 5.96 14.91
N ALA A 52 -6.49 7.27 15.05
CA ALA A 52 -7.30 8.22 14.28
C ALA A 52 -6.95 8.20 12.78
N GLU A 53 -5.68 7.98 12.43
CA GLU A 53 -5.23 7.81 11.04
C GLU A 53 -5.67 6.46 10.48
N TRP A 54 -5.60 5.38 11.28
CA TRP A 54 -6.22 4.09 10.95
C TRP A 54 -7.70 4.23 10.60
N LEU A 55 -8.47 4.92 11.45
CA LEU A 55 -9.90 5.17 11.21
C LEU A 55 -10.11 5.96 9.91
N ALA A 56 -9.36 7.04 9.71
CA ALA A 56 -9.46 7.85 8.50
C ALA A 56 -9.17 7.04 7.23
N VAL A 57 -8.20 6.12 7.27
CA VAL A 57 -7.88 5.22 6.15
C VAL A 57 -9.05 4.27 5.88
N LEU A 58 -9.57 3.56 6.89
CA LEU A 58 -10.68 2.63 6.70
C LEU A 58 -11.95 3.34 6.20
N GLU A 59 -12.29 4.50 6.77
CA GLU A 59 -13.41 5.33 6.29
C GLU A 59 -13.22 5.78 4.84
N ARG A 60 -11.99 6.20 4.49
CA ARG A 60 -11.66 6.58 3.12
C ARG A 60 -11.84 5.43 2.16
N LEU A 61 -11.31 4.25 2.47
CA LEU A 61 -11.42 3.07 1.64
C LEU A 61 -12.88 2.64 1.46
N CYS A 62 -13.68 2.66 2.52
CA CYS A 62 -15.12 2.42 2.43
C CYS A 62 -15.86 3.38 1.48
N ALA A 63 -15.35 4.60 1.29
CA ALA A 63 -15.94 5.60 0.41
C ALA A 63 -15.49 5.50 -1.06
N VAL A 64 -14.30 4.96 -1.33
CA VAL A 64 -13.66 5.05 -2.67
C VAL A 64 -13.33 3.72 -3.33
N ALA A 65 -13.29 2.63 -2.56
CA ALA A 65 -13.12 1.29 -3.11
C ALA A 65 -14.35 0.88 -3.92
N ASP A 66 -14.14 0.05 -4.93
CA ASP A 66 -15.24 -0.49 -5.74
C ASP A 66 -16.04 -1.53 -4.93
N GLU A 67 -15.40 -2.18 -3.97
CA GLU A 67 -15.99 -3.18 -3.08
C GLU A 67 -15.19 -3.29 -1.77
N ILE A 68 -15.89 -3.60 -0.69
CA ILE A 68 -15.32 -3.82 0.65
C ILE A 68 -15.83 -5.14 1.20
N GLU A 69 -14.94 -5.92 1.81
CA GLU A 69 -15.30 -7.05 2.66
C GLU A 69 -14.68 -6.87 4.03
N VAL A 70 -15.43 -7.22 5.08
CA VAL A 70 -14.93 -7.26 6.45
C VAL A 70 -15.30 -8.60 7.05
N GLU A 71 -14.33 -9.28 7.66
CA GLU A 71 -14.54 -10.50 8.43
C GLU A 71 -14.13 -10.24 9.88
N HIS A 72 -15.00 -10.55 10.84
CA HIS A 72 -14.69 -10.42 12.26
C HIS A 72 -15.49 -11.41 13.10
N ALA A 73 -14.99 -11.69 14.31
CA ALA A 73 -15.68 -12.54 15.29
C ALA A 73 -16.53 -11.77 16.31
N TYR A 74 -16.53 -10.43 16.26
CA TYR A 74 -17.27 -9.59 17.20
C TYR A 74 -18.78 -9.80 17.11
N THR A 75 -19.39 -10.18 18.21
CA THR A 75 -20.82 -10.53 18.28
C THR A 75 -21.73 -9.32 18.46
N GLU A 76 -21.17 -8.21 18.92
CA GLU A 76 -21.82 -6.94 19.17
C GLU A 76 -21.90 -6.04 17.93
N LEU A 77 -21.19 -6.40 16.85
CA LEU A 77 -21.17 -5.63 15.60
C LEU A 77 -22.05 -6.27 14.52
N ASP A 78 -22.43 -5.46 13.54
CA ASP A 78 -23.06 -5.96 12.31
C ASP A 78 -22.08 -6.93 11.62
N PRO A 79 -22.45 -8.21 11.39
CA PRO A 79 -21.54 -9.22 10.85
C PRO A 79 -21.23 -9.04 9.36
N VAL A 80 -21.90 -8.11 8.68
CA VAL A 80 -21.75 -7.87 7.24
C VAL A 80 -21.14 -6.50 6.97
N ARG A 81 -21.56 -5.47 7.72
CA ARG A 81 -21.13 -4.07 7.50
C ARG A 81 -20.91 -3.34 8.82
N PRO A 82 -19.93 -3.77 9.63
CA PRO A 82 -19.59 -3.07 10.85
C PRO A 82 -19.05 -1.66 10.53
N ALA A 83 -19.31 -0.69 11.41
CA ALA A 83 -18.72 0.63 11.28
C ALA A 83 -17.19 0.54 11.56
N PRO A 84 -16.32 1.17 10.75
CA PRO A 84 -14.88 1.15 10.99
C PRO A 84 -14.46 1.62 12.39
N ALA A 85 -15.14 2.64 12.93
CA ALA A 85 -14.90 3.14 14.28
C ALA A 85 -15.19 2.09 15.35
N ASP A 86 -16.22 1.26 15.17
CA ASP A 86 -16.55 0.20 16.11
C ASP A 86 -15.56 -0.96 16.03
N LEU A 87 -15.13 -1.35 14.82
CA LEU A 87 -14.08 -2.35 14.62
C LEU A 87 -12.79 -1.96 15.34
N LEU A 88 -12.29 -0.75 15.08
CA LEU A 88 -11.04 -0.27 15.66
C LEU A 88 -11.15 -0.06 17.16
N ARG A 89 -12.32 0.37 17.67
CA ARG A 89 -12.55 0.50 19.11
C ARG A 89 -12.44 -0.86 19.81
N ILE A 90 -13.10 -1.90 19.29
CA ILE A 90 -13.05 -3.22 19.93
C ILE A 90 -11.64 -3.81 19.80
N TRP A 91 -11.03 -3.71 18.62
CA TRP A 91 -9.66 -4.17 18.39
C TRP A 91 -8.67 -3.57 19.38
N ALA A 92 -8.77 -2.26 19.62
CA ALA A 92 -7.93 -1.55 20.58
C ALA A 92 -8.09 -1.97 22.05
N ASP A 93 -9.26 -2.50 22.41
CA ASP A 93 -9.55 -2.95 23.76
C ASP A 93 -9.09 -4.42 23.95
N GLU A 94 -8.58 -5.08 22.90
CA GLU A 94 -8.12 -6.45 22.98
C GLU A 94 -6.75 -6.58 23.65
N PRO A 95 -6.52 -7.65 24.43
CA PRO A 95 -5.20 -7.95 24.96
C PRO A 95 -4.20 -8.22 23.83
N GLU A 96 -3.05 -7.55 23.89
CA GLU A 96 -1.89 -7.81 23.02
C GLU A 96 -1.63 -9.32 22.89
N GLY A 97 -1.50 -9.82 21.66
CA GLY A 97 -1.16 -11.22 21.37
C GLY A 97 -2.33 -12.21 21.23
N ARG A 98 -3.59 -11.76 21.16
CA ARG A 98 -4.76 -12.63 20.85
C ARG A 98 -5.05 -12.87 19.36
N GLY A 99 -4.19 -12.40 18.47
CA GLY A 99 -4.32 -12.62 17.02
C GLY A 99 -5.16 -11.57 16.33
N THR A 100 -5.15 -11.60 14.99
CA THR A 100 -5.74 -10.60 14.09
C THR A 100 -7.26 -10.59 14.20
N THR A 101 -7.80 -9.54 14.78
CA THR A 101 -9.17 -9.55 15.32
C THR A 101 -10.25 -9.28 14.28
N PHE A 102 -9.87 -8.68 13.16
CA PHE A 102 -10.69 -8.63 11.96
C PHE A 102 -9.81 -8.62 10.72
N ALA A 103 -10.38 -9.02 9.59
CA ALA A 103 -9.79 -8.82 8.29
C ALA A 103 -10.58 -7.76 7.53
N PHE A 104 -9.87 -6.86 6.87
CA PHE A 104 -10.47 -5.85 6.00
C PHE A 104 -9.93 -6.01 4.59
N ARG A 105 -10.83 -5.95 3.60
CA ARG A 105 -10.50 -6.03 2.19
C ARG A 105 -11.11 -4.87 1.43
N ALA A 106 -10.32 -4.33 0.51
CA ALA A 106 -10.78 -3.32 -0.43
C ALA A 106 -10.38 -3.69 -1.85
N ARG A 107 -11.30 -3.55 -2.80
CA ARG A 107 -11.04 -3.78 -4.23
C ARG A 107 -10.94 -2.47 -5.00
N PHE A 108 -9.91 -2.37 -5.83
CA PHE A 108 -9.73 -1.31 -6.83
C PHE A 108 -9.52 -1.98 -8.20
N GLY A 109 -10.47 -1.82 -9.11
CA GLY A 109 -10.49 -2.58 -10.36
C GLY A 109 -10.57 -4.08 -10.08
N ALA A 110 -9.57 -4.83 -10.56
CA ALA A 110 -9.44 -6.26 -10.30
C ALA A 110 -8.56 -6.59 -9.06
N VAL A 111 -7.92 -5.59 -8.45
CA VAL A 111 -6.94 -5.79 -7.38
C VAL A 111 -7.59 -5.74 -6.02
N TRP A 112 -7.41 -6.81 -5.24
CA TRP A 112 -7.77 -6.85 -3.82
C TRP A 112 -6.57 -6.55 -2.93
N PHE A 113 -6.79 -5.66 -1.96
CA PHE A 113 -5.87 -5.36 -0.86
C PHE A 113 -6.45 -5.92 0.42
N PHE A 114 -5.60 -6.52 1.25
CA PHE A 114 -6.01 -7.23 2.46
C PHE A 114 -5.23 -6.74 3.67
N ALA A 115 -5.92 -6.28 4.70
CA ALA A 115 -5.34 -5.93 5.98
C ALA A 115 -5.75 -6.93 7.06
N LEU A 116 -4.76 -7.33 7.85
CA LEU A 116 -4.91 -7.99 9.13
C LEU A 116 -4.23 -7.13 10.20
N PRO A 117 -4.96 -6.21 10.85
CA PRO A 117 -4.37 -5.33 11.85
C PRO A 117 -3.70 -6.12 12.97
N TYR A 118 -2.43 -5.81 13.20
CA TYR A 118 -1.59 -6.45 14.21
C TYR A 118 -0.94 -5.43 15.14
N ASP A 119 -0.53 -4.27 14.61
CA ASP A 119 0.08 -3.16 15.35
C ASP A 119 -0.74 -1.87 15.15
N GLU A 120 -0.98 -1.12 16.23
CA GLU A 120 -1.66 0.17 16.17
C GLU A 120 -0.79 1.27 15.54
N GLU A 121 0.53 1.11 15.55
CA GLU A 121 1.50 2.07 15.00
C GLU A 121 1.84 1.81 13.53
N GLU A 122 1.29 0.76 12.92
CA GLU A 122 1.49 0.43 11.51
C GLU A 122 0.16 0.12 10.81
N ILE A 123 -0.03 0.70 9.62
CA ILE A 123 -1.06 0.26 8.66
C ILE A 123 -0.39 -0.63 7.64
N GLU A 124 -0.88 -1.86 7.49
CA GLU A 124 -0.37 -2.82 6.50
C GLU A 124 -1.52 -3.40 5.68
N PHE A 125 -1.36 -3.36 4.35
CA PHE A 125 -2.20 -4.06 3.40
C PHE A 125 -1.35 -4.88 2.45
N SER A 126 -1.61 -6.17 2.36
CA SER A 126 -0.93 -7.03 1.39
C SER A 126 -1.73 -7.14 0.09
N VAL A 127 -1.00 -7.27 -1.02
CA VAL A 127 -1.54 -7.53 -2.35
C VAL A 127 -0.84 -8.75 -2.97
N TRP A 128 -1.65 -9.63 -3.54
CA TRP A 128 -1.20 -10.81 -4.27
C TRP A 128 -0.69 -10.44 -5.67
N PRO A 129 0.48 -10.94 -6.09
CA PRO A 129 1.03 -10.70 -7.43
C PRO A 129 0.07 -11.09 -8.56
N GLU A 130 -0.68 -12.18 -8.40
CA GLU A 130 -1.66 -12.66 -9.37
C GLU A 130 -2.82 -11.68 -9.62
N HIS A 131 -3.02 -10.69 -8.74
CA HIS A 131 -3.99 -9.63 -8.99
C HIS A 131 -3.41 -8.50 -9.85
N VAL A 132 -2.09 -8.44 -10.02
CA VAL A 132 -1.37 -7.38 -10.74
C VAL A 132 -0.71 -7.97 -11.99
N GLU A 133 -1.54 -8.30 -12.99
CA GLU A 133 -1.09 -8.95 -14.23
C GLU A 133 -0.74 -7.94 -15.34
N ASP A 134 -1.24 -6.72 -15.24
CA ASP A 134 -1.11 -5.71 -16.30
C ASP A 134 -1.03 -4.28 -15.73
N GLY A 135 -0.94 -3.29 -16.64
CA GLY A 135 -0.90 -1.88 -16.26
C GLY A 135 -2.16 -1.38 -15.56
N ALA A 136 -3.32 -2.01 -15.75
CA ALA A 136 -4.53 -1.65 -15.01
C ALA A 136 -4.42 -2.11 -13.55
N GLY A 137 -3.85 -3.28 -13.31
CA GLY A 137 -3.49 -3.76 -11.97
C GLY A 137 -2.52 -2.80 -11.26
N VAL A 138 -1.44 -2.40 -11.94
CA VAL A 138 -0.48 -1.44 -11.36
C VAL A 138 -1.16 -0.09 -11.09
N SER A 139 -2.01 0.40 -11.99
CA SER A 139 -2.79 1.63 -11.77
C SER A 139 -3.67 1.55 -10.52
N ALA A 140 -4.28 0.39 -10.26
CA ALA A 140 -5.08 0.17 -9.07
C ALA A 140 -4.23 0.20 -7.79
N VAL A 141 -3.04 -0.39 -7.79
CA VAL A 141 -2.09 -0.30 -6.66
C VAL A 141 -1.64 1.13 -6.42
N LEU A 142 -1.26 1.87 -7.46
CA LEU A 142 -0.85 3.27 -7.30
C LEU A 142 -2.00 4.13 -6.78
N ARG A 143 -3.23 3.92 -7.27
CA ARG A 143 -4.42 4.59 -6.74
C ARG A 143 -4.64 4.24 -5.27
N PHE A 144 -4.61 2.97 -4.90
CA PHE A 144 -4.77 2.53 -3.51
C PHE A 144 -3.74 3.19 -2.59
N LEU A 145 -2.48 3.19 -2.99
CA LEU A 145 -1.37 3.75 -2.24
C LEU A 145 -1.53 5.27 -2.02
N VAL A 146 -2.02 6.01 -3.02
CA VAL A 146 -2.37 7.43 -2.88
C VAL A 146 -3.52 7.66 -1.90
N GLU A 147 -4.57 6.84 -1.97
CA GLU A 147 -5.73 6.98 -1.07
C GLU A 147 -5.36 6.73 0.40
N VAL A 148 -4.53 5.71 0.65
CA VAL A 148 -4.01 5.39 1.98
C VAL A 148 -3.10 6.51 2.52
N ALA A 149 -2.13 6.97 1.71
CA ALA A 149 -1.24 8.07 2.09
C ALA A 149 -2.02 9.37 2.39
N THR A 150 -2.98 9.71 1.54
CA THR A 150 -3.80 10.92 1.70
C THR A 150 -4.64 10.88 2.97
N ALA A 151 -5.29 9.75 3.25
CA ALA A 151 -6.15 9.60 4.42
C ALA A 151 -5.35 9.58 5.74
N SER A 152 -4.21 8.89 5.75
CA SER A 152 -3.29 8.85 6.89
C SER A 152 -2.46 10.13 7.05
N ARG A 153 -2.38 10.98 6.02
CA ARG A 153 -1.49 12.16 5.94
C ARG A 153 -0.03 11.81 6.20
N ARG A 154 0.38 10.63 5.74
CA ARG A 154 1.72 10.08 5.88
C ARG A 154 2.17 9.40 4.60
N PRO A 155 3.49 9.26 4.39
CA PRO A 155 3.99 8.49 3.28
C PRO A 155 3.48 7.05 3.33
N ALA A 156 2.95 6.57 2.20
CA ALA A 156 2.65 5.15 2.01
C ALA A 156 3.74 4.51 1.15
N LEU A 157 4.17 3.32 1.54
CA LEU A 157 5.30 2.61 0.97
C LEU A 157 4.82 1.26 0.44
N LEU A 158 5.16 0.92 -0.79
CA LEU A 158 5.06 -0.43 -1.33
C LEU A 158 6.40 -1.13 -1.14
N THR A 159 6.41 -2.26 -0.44
CA THR A 159 7.62 -3.04 -0.15
C THR A 159 7.44 -4.50 -0.54
N ALA A 160 8.54 -5.26 -0.54
CA ALA A 160 8.45 -6.71 -0.46
C ALA A 160 7.76 -7.13 0.85
N GLU A 161 7.13 -8.30 0.85
CA GLU A 161 6.50 -8.88 2.04
C GLU A 161 7.54 -9.22 3.10
N VAL A 162 7.29 -8.77 4.33
CA VAL A 162 8.06 -9.17 5.51
C VAL A 162 7.15 -9.30 6.73
N VAL A 163 7.48 -10.20 7.65
CA VAL A 163 6.69 -10.40 8.88
C VAL A 163 6.78 -9.19 9.82
N CYS A 164 7.91 -8.50 9.83
CA CYS A 164 8.10 -7.26 10.56
C CYS A 164 8.86 -6.29 9.66
N TYR A 165 8.39 -5.05 9.56
CA TYR A 165 9.05 -4.05 8.77
C TYR A 165 10.49 -3.81 9.25
N ASP A 166 11.44 -3.94 8.33
CA ASP A 166 12.83 -3.54 8.50
C ASP A 166 13.07 -2.26 7.69
N PRO A 167 13.46 -1.12 8.31
CA PRO A 167 13.74 0.12 7.59
C PRO A 167 14.82 0.03 6.51
N SER A 168 15.62 -1.05 6.49
CA SER A 168 16.61 -1.32 5.46
C SER A 168 16.01 -1.96 4.20
N LEU A 169 14.73 -2.37 4.22
CA LEU A 169 14.04 -2.93 3.07
C LEU A 169 13.90 -1.87 1.96
N PRO A 170 14.23 -2.24 0.72
CA PRO A 170 13.99 -1.36 -0.42
C PRO A 170 12.49 -1.04 -0.55
N THR A 171 12.18 0.26 -0.55
CA THR A 171 10.85 0.76 -0.91
C THR A 171 10.71 0.75 -2.42
N LEU A 172 9.85 -0.12 -2.95
CA LEU A 172 9.66 -0.30 -4.39
C LEU A 172 8.94 0.89 -5.01
N VAL A 173 7.89 1.36 -4.33
CA VAL A 173 7.13 2.57 -4.68
C VAL A 173 6.82 3.32 -3.39
N SER A 174 6.85 4.64 -3.41
CA SER A 174 6.36 5.48 -2.32
C SER A 174 5.46 6.58 -2.84
N HIS A 175 4.54 7.05 -2.00
CA HIS A 175 3.82 8.29 -2.23
C HIS A 175 3.87 9.14 -0.98
N ASP A 176 4.31 10.37 -1.14
CA ASP A 176 4.28 11.40 -0.10
C ASP A 176 3.06 12.30 -0.30
N PRO A 177 2.09 12.32 0.64
CA PRO A 177 0.87 13.10 0.47
C PRO A 177 1.10 14.62 0.61
N ASP A 178 2.18 15.06 1.26
CA ASP A 178 2.46 16.50 1.43
C ASP A 178 2.95 17.12 0.11
N THR A 179 3.79 16.38 -0.62
CA THR A 179 4.32 16.82 -1.91
C THR A 179 3.49 16.33 -3.10
N GLY A 180 2.68 15.28 -2.91
CA GLY A 180 1.94 14.59 -3.95
C GLY A 180 2.84 13.80 -4.91
N VAL A 181 4.11 13.57 -4.54
CA VAL A 181 5.10 12.89 -5.36
C VAL A 181 5.00 11.39 -5.15
N THR A 182 4.92 10.65 -6.25
CA THR A 182 5.11 9.20 -6.26
C THR A 182 6.50 8.88 -6.82
N ALA A 183 7.32 8.17 -6.05
CA ALA A 183 8.66 7.75 -6.43
C ALA A 183 8.76 6.23 -6.52
N HIS A 184 9.68 5.73 -7.35
CA HIS A 184 9.96 4.30 -7.55
C HIS A 184 11.48 4.10 -7.72
N ILE A 185 11.98 2.89 -7.43
CA ILE A 185 13.40 2.49 -7.63
C ILE A 185 13.66 2.23 -9.11
#